data_AF-A0A1J4KWI6-F1
#
_entry.id   AF-A0A1J4KWI6-F1
#
_cell.length_a   1.000
_cell.length_b   1.000
_cell.length_c   1.000
_cell.angle_alpha   90.00
_cell.angle_beta   90.00
_cell.angle_gamma   90.00
#
_symmetry.space_group_name_H-M   'P 1'
#
loop_
_entity.id
_entity.type
_entity.pdbx_description
1 polymer ?
#
loop_
_entity_poly.entity_id
_entity_poly.type
_entity_poly.pdbx_seq_one_letter_code
_entity_poly.pdbx_strand_id
1 'polypeptide(L)'
;MSYTGSEEQFEEQYPHPITLENFQIHYQEDLVVTKIEQDIILHFLVASSLDGNSIRVEITDENDIYYVDFFEVTPENYPDFIKQQKFKKCKYEQFVENIVRLLENIRTNRSAYRAFYDDNCTLSLQQQLEFKRVEIFKLPFEEIERSHDYTVAQAQFRYSQKLARYEDGVQRLEELFEHVQERNPQLCAQLKKGSKYGQK
;
A
#
# COMPACT_ATOMS: atom_id res chain seq x y z
N MET A 1 -24.14 4.29 -8.92
CA MET A 1 -24.27 3.70 -7.58
C MET A 1 -22.92 3.13 -7.25
N SER A 2 -22.20 3.79 -6.34
CA SER A 2 -20.91 3.33 -5.83
C SER A 2 -21.22 2.22 -4.82
N TYR A 3 -20.75 1.00 -5.08
CA TYR A 3 -20.84 -0.12 -4.15
C TYR A 3 -19.80 0.12 -3.05
N THR A 4 -20.22 0.72 -1.94
CA THR A 4 -19.39 0.91 -0.73
C THR A 4 -19.64 -0.18 0.32
N GLY A 5 -20.60 -1.08 0.09
CA GLY A 5 -21.02 -2.07 1.09
C GLY A 5 -20.12 -3.30 1.24
N SER A 6 -19.23 -3.60 0.29
CA SER A 6 -18.37 -4.80 0.36
C SER A 6 -17.07 -4.56 1.13
N GLU A 7 -16.52 -3.35 1.10
CA GLU A 7 -15.25 -3.03 1.80
C GLU A 7 -15.44 -2.89 3.32
N GLU A 8 -16.47 -2.18 3.79
CA GLU A 8 -16.76 -2.02 5.22
C GLU A 8 -17.07 -3.37 5.89
N GLN A 9 -17.83 -4.25 5.22
CA GLN A 9 -18.14 -5.59 5.72
C GLN A 9 -16.90 -6.52 5.76
N PHE A 10 -15.97 -6.34 4.82
CA PHE A 10 -14.72 -7.10 4.80
C PHE A 10 -13.80 -6.68 5.96
N GLU A 11 -13.66 -5.37 6.22
CA GLU A 11 -12.82 -4.87 7.32
C GLU A 11 -13.34 -5.29 8.70
N GLU A 12 -14.65 -5.42 8.89
CA GLU A 12 -15.23 -5.98 10.11
C GLU A 12 -14.91 -7.47 10.29
N GLN A 13 -14.85 -8.23 9.19
CA GLN A 13 -14.62 -9.68 9.23
C GLN A 13 -13.13 -10.04 9.29
N TYR A 14 -12.28 -9.26 8.63
CA TYR A 14 -10.84 -9.46 8.53
C TYR A 14 -10.12 -8.13 8.81
N PRO A 15 -9.99 -7.73 10.08
CA PRO A 15 -9.30 -6.50 10.43
C PRO A 15 -7.83 -6.57 10.02
N HIS A 16 -7.30 -5.45 9.52
CA HIS A 16 -5.89 -5.34 9.17
C HIS A 16 -5.00 -5.57 10.42
N PRO A 17 -3.91 -6.35 10.36
CA PRO A 17 -3.11 -6.68 11.55
C PRO A 17 -2.64 -5.45 12.35
N ILE A 18 -2.25 -4.37 11.67
CA ILE A 18 -1.84 -3.14 12.34
C ILE A 18 -2.94 -2.48 13.20
N THR A 19 -4.22 -2.63 12.84
CA THR A 19 -5.32 -2.05 13.64
C THR A 19 -5.55 -2.85 14.91
N LEU A 20 -5.25 -4.16 14.89
CA LEU A 20 -5.25 -5.02 16.08
C LEU A 20 -4.14 -4.62 17.07
N GLU A 21 -3.06 -4.00 16.59
CA GLU A 21 -1.99 -3.42 17.41
C GLU A 21 -2.31 -2.00 17.92
N ASN A 22 -3.55 -1.53 17.79
CA ASN A 22 -4.00 -0.19 18.16
C ASN A 22 -3.33 0.94 17.38
N PHE A 23 -3.09 0.73 16.08
CA PHE A 23 -2.72 1.81 15.16
C PHE A 23 -3.92 2.34 14.39
N GLN A 24 -3.93 3.64 14.15
CA GLN A 24 -4.79 4.32 13.21
C GLN A 24 -4.07 4.48 11.87
N ILE A 25 -4.66 3.96 10.80
CA ILE A 25 -4.14 4.10 9.44
C ILE A 25 -4.48 5.51 8.91
N HIS A 26 -3.49 6.19 8.34
CA HIS A 26 -3.61 7.54 7.75
C HIS A 26 -3.42 7.54 6.23
N TYR A 27 -2.79 6.50 5.70
CA TYR A 27 -2.50 6.37 4.27
C TYR A 27 -2.34 4.89 3.92
N GLN A 28 -2.93 4.48 2.80
CA GLN A 28 -2.84 3.13 2.29
C GLN A 28 -3.02 3.11 0.76
N GLU A 29 -1.92 3.03 0.01
CA GLU A 29 -1.93 3.13 -1.46
C GLU A 29 -0.75 2.40 -2.10
N ASP A 30 -0.89 2.05 -3.37
CA ASP A 30 0.19 1.50 -4.18
C ASP A 30 1.05 2.61 -4.81
N LEU A 31 2.36 2.47 -4.70
CA LEU A 31 3.32 3.40 -5.27
C LEU A 31 4.28 2.68 -6.21
N VAL A 32 4.64 3.38 -7.29
CA VAL A 32 5.75 2.95 -8.14
C VAL A 32 7.06 3.43 -7.51
N VAL A 33 7.91 2.46 -7.18
CA VAL A 33 9.19 2.66 -6.52
C VAL A 33 10.29 2.15 -7.44
N THR A 34 11.37 2.91 -7.57
CA THR A 34 12.53 2.45 -8.33
C THR A 34 13.45 1.63 -7.42
N LYS A 35 13.68 0.35 -7.75
CA LYS A 35 14.61 -0.59 -7.10
C LYS A 35 15.58 -1.16 -8.15
N ILE A 36 16.89 -1.00 -7.94
CA ILE A 36 17.95 -1.48 -8.85
C ILE A 36 17.63 -1.17 -10.33
N GLU A 37 17.35 0.11 -10.62
CA GLU A 37 17.04 0.62 -11.98
C GLU A 37 15.73 0.09 -12.62
N GLN A 38 14.92 -0.67 -11.87
CA GLN A 38 13.60 -1.13 -12.31
C GLN A 38 12.51 -0.48 -11.47
N ASP A 39 11.41 -0.15 -12.13
CA ASP A 39 10.20 0.32 -11.44
C ASP A 39 9.39 -0.91 -10.98
N ILE A 40 9.17 -1.01 -9.67
CA ILE A 40 8.32 -2.00 -9.03
C ILE A 40 7.12 -1.30 -8.37
N ILE A 41 6.04 -2.05 -8.14
CA ILE A 41 4.89 -1.55 -7.39
C ILE A 41 4.98 -2.12 -5.98
N LEU A 42 4.95 -1.24 -4.99
CA LEU A 42 4.91 -1.61 -3.59
C LEU A 42 3.70 -0.94 -2.93
N HIS A 43 3.06 -1.66 -2.03
CA HIS A 43 1.94 -1.16 -1.24
C HIS A 43 2.47 -0.48 0.01
N PHE A 44 2.08 0.78 0.22
CA PHE A 44 2.51 1.58 1.36
C PHE A 44 1.37 1.78 2.34
N LEU A 45 1.68 1.64 3.62
CA LEU A 45 0.80 1.98 4.72
C LEU A 45 1.50 2.92 5.68
N VAL A 46 0.84 4.00 6.10
CA VAL A 46 1.30 4.89 7.18
C VAL A 46 0.28 4.86 8.29
N ALA A 47 0.73 4.60 9.51
CA ALA A 47 -0.13 4.56 10.67
C ALA A 47 0.53 5.19 11.90
N SER A 48 -0.27 5.65 12.85
CA SER A 48 0.20 6.08 14.16
C SER A 48 -0.51 5.31 15.26
N SER A 49 0.18 4.98 16.33
CA SER A 49 -0.47 4.36 17.49
C SER A 49 -1.50 5.32 18.10
N LEU A 50 -2.59 4.78 18.64
CA LEU A 50 -3.69 5.57 19.21
C LEU A 50 -3.27 6.39 20.44
N ASP A 51 -2.21 5.97 21.13
CA ASP A 51 -1.59 6.71 22.23
C ASP A 51 -0.59 7.78 21.76
N GLY A 52 -0.32 7.87 20.45
CA GLY A 52 0.62 8.83 19.85
C GLY A 52 2.10 8.49 20.04
N ASN A 53 2.42 7.33 20.63
CA ASN A 53 3.78 6.96 21.00
C ASN A 53 4.61 6.38 19.85
N SER A 54 4.01 6.07 18.70
CA SER A 54 4.73 5.55 17.56
C SER A 54 4.08 5.95 16.23
N ILE A 55 4.91 6.11 15.21
CA ILE A 55 4.50 6.25 13.82
C ILE A 55 5.20 5.13 13.05
N ARG A 56 4.42 4.31 12.35
CA ARG A 56 4.90 3.21 11.54
C ARG A 56 4.61 3.46 10.07
N VAL A 57 5.60 3.24 9.23
CA VAL A 57 5.46 3.14 7.77
C VAL A 57 5.74 1.70 7.40
N GLU A 58 4.81 1.05 6.72
CA GLU A 58 4.93 -0.35 6.29
C GLU A 58 4.93 -0.41 4.76
N ILE A 59 5.70 -1.34 4.22
CA ILE A 59 5.80 -1.66 2.81
C ILE A 59 5.50 -3.15 2.65
N THR A 60 4.60 -3.49 1.71
CA THR A 60 4.36 -4.87 1.28
C THR A 60 4.41 -5.00 -0.24
N ASP A 61 4.68 -6.21 -0.75
CA ASP A 61 4.77 -6.49 -2.20
C ASP A 61 3.63 -7.44 -2.61
N GLU A 62 2.82 -7.06 -3.59
CA GLU A 62 1.72 -7.89 -4.08
C GLU A 62 2.15 -9.25 -4.65
N ASN A 63 3.41 -9.36 -5.12
CA ASN A 63 3.99 -10.58 -5.68
C ASN A 63 4.53 -11.53 -4.61
N ASP A 64 4.81 -11.04 -3.41
CA ASP A 64 5.23 -11.84 -2.25
C ASP A 64 4.36 -11.54 -1.04
N ILE A 65 3.42 -12.46 -0.77
CA ILE A 65 2.43 -12.27 0.30
C ILE A 65 3.07 -12.21 1.71
N TYR A 66 4.28 -12.73 1.87
CA TYR A 66 5.03 -12.73 3.13
C TYR A 66 6.04 -11.58 3.23
N TYR A 67 6.16 -10.74 2.21
CA TYR A 67 7.07 -9.61 2.26
C TYR A 67 6.44 -8.45 3.02
N VAL A 68 7.05 -8.11 4.16
CA VAL A 68 6.66 -7.00 5.03
C VAL A 68 7.92 -6.34 5.58
N ASP A 69 8.13 -5.09 5.19
CA ASP A 69 9.17 -4.23 5.73
C ASP A 69 8.50 -3.09 6.48
N PHE A 70 9.06 -2.66 7.61
CA PHE A 70 8.54 -1.48 8.32
C PHE A 70 9.65 -0.53 8.79
N PHE A 71 9.30 0.73 8.89
CA PHE A 71 10.06 1.76 9.58
C PHE A 71 9.19 2.29 10.72
N GLU A 72 9.73 2.32 11.93
CA GLU A 72 9.02 2.85 13.10
C GLU A 72 9.84 3.92 13.81
N VAL A 73 9.15 4.98 14.22
CA VAL A 73 9.74 6.10 14.94
C VAL A 73 8.85 6.52 16.11
N THR A 74 9.46 6.82 17.24
CA THR A 74 8.79 7.24 18.49
C THR A 74 9.22 8.66 18.85
N PRO A 75 8.51 9.36 19.76
CA PRO A 75 8.91 10.70 20.20
C PRO A 75 10.36 10.77 20.72
N GLU A 76 10.84 9.69 21.34
CA GLU A 76 12.17 9.60 21.96
C GLU A 76 13.29 9.47 20.92
N ASN A 77 13.10 8.65 19.88
CA ASN A 77 14.14 8.41 18.87
C ASN A 77 14.04 9.39 17.67
N TYR A 78 12.90 10.06 17.50
CA TYR A 78 12.68 11.00 16.40
C TYR A 78 13.71 12.14 16.32
N PRO A 79 14.16 12.77 17.43
CA PRO A 79 15.19 13.80 17.37
C PRO A 79 16.50 13.33 16.74
N ASP A 80 16.85 12.06 16.88
CA ASP A 80 18.07 11.50 16.31
C ASP A 80 17.85 11.08 14.86
N PHE A 81 16.70 10.51 14.54
CA PHE A 81 16.27 10.27 13.17
C PHE A 81 16.30 11.57 12.35
N ILE A 82 15.63 12.64 12.81
CA ILE A 82 15.48 13.88 12.03
C ILE A 82 16.80 14.64 11.82
N LYS A 83 17.77 14.49 12.72
CA LYS A 83 19.12 15.07 12.57
C LYS A 83 19.88 14.50 11.38
N GLN A 84 19.62 13.23 11.04
CA GLN A 84 20.24 12.52 9.92
C GLN A 84 19.59 12.87 8.58
N GLN A 85 18.36 13.40 8.60
CA GLN A 85 17.62 13.77 7.41
C GLN A 85 18.10 15.09 6.80
N LYS A 86 17.86 15.26 5.49
CA LYS A 86 18.10 16.55 4.81
C LYS A 86 17.06 17.59 5.23
N PHE A 87 15.79 17.18 5.38
CA PHE A 87 14.73 18.05 5.86
C PHE A 87 14.62 18.04 7.39
N LYS A 88 15.45 18.82 8.07
CA LYS A 88 15.55 18.83 9.55
C LYS A 88 14.45 19.58 10.30
N LYS A 89 13.59 20.31 9.60
CA LYS A 89 12.58 21.21 10.22
C LYS A 89 11.24 20.53 10.50
N CYS A 90 11.11 19.23 10.21
CA CYS A 90 9.91 18.46 10.48
C CYS A 90 9.81 18.13 11.98
N LYS A 91 8.75 18.58 12.65
CA LYS A 91 8.46 18.14 14.02
C LYS A 91 7.77 16.77 14.02
N TYR A 92 7.87 16.04 15.13
CA TYR A 92 7.28 14.71 15.27
C TYR A 92 5.76 14.74 15.03
N GLU A 93 5.07 15.74 15.60
CA GLU A 93 3.61 15.86 15.51
C GLU A 93 3.13 16.12 14.07
N GLN A 94 4.02 16.61 13.20
CA GLN A 94 3.74 16.89 11.80
C GLN A 94 4.29 15.81 10.86
N PHE A 95 4.97 14.79 11.41
CA PHE A 95 5.67 13.82 10.60
C PHE A 95 4.70 12.98 9.77
N VAL A 96 3.59 12.52 10.36
CA VAL A 96 2.52 11.78 9.65
C VAL A 96 1.98 12.61 8.48
N GLU A 97 1.54 13.84 8.73
CA GLU A 97 0.99 14.70 7.66
C GLU A 97 2.02 14.93 6.54
N ASN A 98 3.28 15.20 6.89
CA ASN A 98 4.34 15.45 5.92
C ASN A 98 4.69 14.21 5.09
N ILE A 99 4.76 13.02 5.72
CA ILE A 99 5.08 11.79 4.99
C ILE A 99 3.93 11.38 4.08
N VAL A 100 2.69 11.46 4.55
CA VAL A 100 1.48 11.17 3.75
C VAL A 100 1.42 12.10 2.54
N ARG A 101 1.60 13.41 2.74
CA ARG A 101 1.64 14.37 1.64
C ARG A 101 2.75 14.08 0.64
N LEU A 102 3.92 13.62 1.10
CA LEU A 102 5.04 13.28 0.24
C LEU A 102 4.76 12.02 -0.58
N LEU A 103 4.22 10.97 0.05
CA LEU A 103 3.81 9.74 -0.64
C LEU A 103 2.72 10.03 -1.68
N GLU A 104 1.74 10.87 -1.33
CA GLU A 104 0.70 11.28 -2.26
C GLU A 104 1.24 12.08 -3.46
N ASN A 105 2.23 12.93 -3.24
CA ASN A 105 2.93 13.61 -4.33
C ASN A 105 3.74 12.64 -5.19
N ILE A 106 4.32 11.58 -4.62
CA ILE A 106 5.01 10.53 -5.38
C ILE A 106 4.00 9.77 -6.24
N ARG A 107 2.84 9.44 -5.69
CA ARG A 107 1.75 8.75 -6.39
C ARG A 107 1.21 9.58 -7.57
N THR A 108 0.96 10.87 -7.35
CA THR A 108 0.24 11.74 -8.30
C THR A 108 1.15 12.59 -9.20
N ASN A 109 2.38 12.89 -8.78
CA ASN A 109 3.28 13.82 -9.46
C ASN A 109 4.69 13.22 -9.66
N ARG A 110 4.74 12.13 -10.43
CA ARG A 110 5.94 11.32 -10.69
C ARG A 110 7.06 12.05 -11.45
N SER A 111 6.77 13.18 -12.10
CA SER A 111 7.80 13.99 -12.77
C SER A 111 8.63 14.82 -11.78
N ALA A 112 8.01 15.22 -10.65
CA ALA A 112 8.64 16.04 -9.63
C ALA A 112 9.03 15.25 -8.37
N TYR A 113 8.39 14.11 -8.09
CA TYR A 113 8.64 13.31 -6.90
C TYR A 113 8.84 11.84 -7.24
N ARG A 114 9.72 11.17 -6.50
CA ARG A 114 9.98 9.74 -6.67
C ARG A 114 10.39 9.07 -5.37
N ALA A 115 10.10 7.77 -5.27
CA ALA A 115 10.61 6.88 -4.23
C ALA A 115 11.70 5.98 -4.82
N PHE A 116 12.80 5.80 -4.10
CA PHE A 116 13.88 4.88 -4.44
C PHE A 116 14.11 3.94 -3.26
N TYR A 117 14.08 2.63 -3.49
CA TYR A 117 14.31 1.61 -2.46
C TYR A 117 15.60 0.87 -2.79
N ASP A 118 16.57 0.96 -1.88
CA ASP A 118 17.88 0.33 -2.06
C ASP A 118 17.96 -1.08 -1.45
N ASP A 119 19.06 -1.77 -1.73
CA ASP A 119 19.29 -3.13 -1.24
C ASP A 119 19.57 -3.21 0.27
N ASN A 120 19.78 -2.06 0.94
CA ASN A 120 19.96 -1.98 2.39
C ASN A 120 18.63 -1.69 3.09
N CYS A 121 17.52 -2.07 2.48
CA CYS A 121 16.16 -1.80 2.96
C CYS A 121 15.95 -0.31 3.28
N THR A 122 16.51 0.59 2.48
CA THR A 122 16.36 2.03 2.72
C THR A 122 15.55 2.70 1.63
N LEU A 123 14.48 3.37 2.05
CA LEU A 123 13.63 4.17 1.19
C LEU A 123 14.08 5.64 1.20
N SER A 124 14.55 6.11 0.05
CA SER A 124 14.81 7.52 -0.21
C SER A 124 13.64 8.17 -0.95
N LEU A 125 13.02 9.15 -0.30
CA LEU A 125 11.96 9.99 -0.90
C LEU A 125 12.58 11.28 -1.44
N GLN A 126 12.47 11.49 -2.75
CA GLN A 126 13.23 12.51 -3.46
C GLN A 126 12.31 13.44 -4.25
N GLN A 127 12.71 14.70 -4.32
CA GLN A 127 12.13 15.71 -5.20
C GLN A 127 13.11 16.06 -6.32
N GLN A 128 12.64 16.00 -7.55
CA GLN A 128 13.30 16.53 -8.73
C GLN A 128 13.06 18.05 -8.79
N LEU A 129 14.15 18.81 -8.68
CA LEU A 129 14.18 20.22 -9.04
C LEU A 129 14.78 20.36 -10.45
N GLU A 130 14.75 21.56 -11.01
CA GLU A 130 15.17 21.84 -12.40
C GLU A 130 16.58 21.30 -12.74
N PHE A 131 17.54 21.42 -11.82
CA PHE A 131 18.95 21.04 -12.06
C PHE A 131 19.48 19.94 -11.14
N LYS A 132 18.68 19.45 -10.18
CA LYS A 132 19.15 18.47 -9.20
C LYS A 132 18.02 17.69 -8.56
N ARG A 133 18.36 16.51 -8.06
CA ARG A 133 17.51 15.74 -7.14
C ARG A 133 17.87 16.07 -5.71
N VAL A 134 16.87 16.31 -4.89
CA VAL A 134 17.02 16.56 -3.46
C VAL A 134 16.30 15.44 -2.72
N GLU A 135 17.05 14.70 -1.92
CA GLU A 135 16.47 13.76 -0.96
C GLU A 135 15.82 14.55 0.18
N ILE A 136 14.56 14.23 0.48
CA ILE A 136 13.78 14.86 1.56
C ILE A 136 13.93 14.01 2.82
N PHE A 137 13.55 12.74 2.71
CA PHE A 137 13.64 11.74 3.76
C PHE A 137 14.33 10.48 3.26
N LYS A 138 15.04 9.83 4.18
CA LYS A 138 15.66 8.53 4.06
C LYS A 138 15.19 7.69 5.24
N LEU A 139 14.35 6.70 4.96
CA LEU A 139 13.73 5.83 5.96
C LEU A 139 14.43 4.47 5.94
N PRO A 140 15.15 4.09 7.00
CA PRO A 140 15.71 2.75 7.13
C PRO A 140 14.59 1.78 7.54
N PHE A 141 14.22 0.88 6.65
CA PHE A 141 13.26 -0.17 6.95
C PHE A 141 13.96 -1.39 7.54
N GLU A 142 13.21 -2.12 8.34
CA GLU A 142 13.57 -3.41 8.90
C GLU A 142 12.67 -4.47 8.28
N GLU A 143 13.29 -5.51 7.70
CA GLU A 143 12.57 -6.68 7.18
C GLU A 143 12.14 -7.57 8.34
N ILE A 144 10.85 -7.91 8.39
CA ILE A 144 10.32 -8.85 9.37
C ILE A 144 10.52 -10.27 8.84
N GLU A 145 10.99 -11.17 9.71
CA GLU A 145 11.08 -12.58 9.36
C GLU A 145 9.74 -13.15 8.87
N ARG A 146 9.78 -13.99 7.84
CA ARG A 146 8.58 -14.62 7.26
C ARG A 146 7.78 -15.46 8.25
N SER A 147 8.44 -16.03 9.25
CA SER A 147 7.82 -16.82 10.32
C SER A 147 7.26 -15.99 11.46
N HIS A 148 7.44 -14.67 11.46
CA HIS A 148 6.93 -13.80 12.50
C HIS A 148 5.39 -13.77 12.47
N ASP A 149 4.76 -13.77 13.65
CA ASP A 149 3.30 -13.83 13.78
C ASP A 149 2.61 -12.68 13.03
N TYR A 150 3.18 -11.48 13.08
CA TYR A 150 2.69 -10.32 12.33
C TYR A 150 2.70 -10.56 10.81
N THR A 151 3.79 -11.11 10.27
CA THR A 151 3.91 -11.42 8.83
C THR A 151 2.91 -12.48 8.40
N VAL A 152 2.67 -13.49 9.24
CA VAL A 152 1.66 -14.52 8.99
C VAL A 152 0.26 -13.91 9.02
N ALA A 153 -0.04 -13.04 9.98
CA ALA A 153 -1.33 -12.33 10.06
C ALA A 153 -1.54 -11.43 8.84
N GLN A 154 -0.51 -10.71 8.39
CA GLN A 154 -0.53 -9.91 7.16
C GLN A 154 -0.81 -10.78 5.94
N ALA A 155 -0.11 -11.92 5.82
CA ALA A 155 -0.32 -12.81 4.71
C ALA A 155 -1.76 -13.35 4.66
N GLN A 156 -2.32 -13.72 5.82
CA GLN A 156 -3.71 -14.16 5.93
C GLN A 156 -4.70 -13.05 5.56
N PHE A 157 -4.53 -11.83 6.09
CA PHE A 157 -5.36 -10.68 5.76
C PHE A 157 -5.36 -10.40 4.25
N ARG A 158 -4.18 -10.29 3.64
CA ARG A 158 -4.00 -10.01 2.21
C ARG A 158 -4.58 -11.12 1.33
N TYR A 159 -4.45 -12.38 1.76
CA TYR A 159 -5.05 -13.51 1.07
C TYR A 159 -6.57 -13.43 1.09
N SER A 160 -7.18 -13.23 2.27
CA SER A 160 -8.62 -13.08 2.42
C SER A 160 -9.15 -11.91 1.59
N GLN A 161 -8.41 -10.79 1.55
CA GLN A 161 -8.80 -9.61 0.78
C GLN A 161 -8.79 -9.91 -0.73
N LYS A 162 -7.75 -10.58 -1.23
CA LYS A 162 -7.67 -10.99 -2.64
C LYS A 162 -8.77 -11.99 -3.00
N LEU A 163 -9.08 -12.93 -2.11
CA LEU A 163 -10.17 -13.90 -2.31
C LEU A 163 -11.53 -13.21 -2.38
N ALA A 164 -11.83 -12.31 -1.44
CA ALA A 164 -13.08 -11.55 -1.43
C ALA A 164 -13.24 -10.69 -2.70
N ARG A 165 -12.18 -10.00 -3.14
CA ARG A 165 -12.19 -9.22 -4.40
C ARG A 165 -12.40 -10.11 -5.63
N TYR A 166 -11.84 -11.32 -5.63
CA TYR A 166 -12.05 -12.28 -6.70
C TYR A 166 -13.51 -12.75 -6.76
N GLU A 167 -14.08 -13.13 -5.61
CA GLU A 167 -15.47 -13.58 -5.51
C GLU A 167 -16.46 -12.48 -5.94
N ASP A 168 -16.27 -11.24 -5.48
CA ASP A 168 -17.05 -10.08 -5.92
C ASP A 168 -16.93 -9.85 -7.43
N GLY A 169 -15.71 -9.96 -7.97
CA GLY A 169 -15.46 -9.85 -9.41
C GLY A 169 -16.19 -10.93 -10.23
N VAL A 170 -16.21 -12.17 -9.73
CA VAL A 170 -16.95 -13.29 -10.35
C VAL A 170 -18.45 -13.01 -10.30
N GLN A 171 -18.99 -12.65 -9.14
CA GLN A 171 -20.42 -12.35 -8.98
C GLN A 171 -20.85 -11.21 -9.91
N ARG A 172 -20.10 -10.12 -9.96
CA ARG A 172 -20.41 -8.98 -10.83
C ARG A 172 -20.36 -9.35 -12.31
N LEU A 173 -19.46 -10.24 -12.71
CA LEU A 173 -19.40 -10.76 -14.07
C LEU A 173 -20.63 -11.61 -14.40
N GLU A 174 -21.09 -12.44 -13.46
CA GLU A 174 -22.31 -13.23 -13.60
C GLU A 174 -23.56 -12.34 -13.73
N GLU A 175 -23.71 -11.33 -12.87
CA GLU A 175 -24.80 -10.36 -12.94
C GLU A 175 -24.84 -9.62 -14.30
N LEU A 176 -23.67 -9.24 -14.83
CA LEU A 176 -23.57 -8.64 -16.15
C LEU A 176 -23.98 -9.62 -17.25
N PHE A 177 -23.59 -10.89 -17.15
CA PHE A 177 -24.02 -11.91 -18.09
C PHE A 177 -25.52 -12.16 -18.05
N GLU A 178 -26.14 -12.18 -16.87
CA GLU A 178 -27.59 -12.30 -16.71
C GLU A 178 -28.30 -11.11 -17.35
N HIS A 179 -27.85 -9.88 -17.06
CA HIS A 179 -28.41 -8.67 -17.65
C HIS A 179 -28.33 -8.66 -19.18
N VAL A 180 -27.19 -9.06 -19.75
CA VAL A 180 -27.02 -9.16 -21.21
C VAL A 180 -27.81 -10.35 -21.77
N GLN A 181 -27.94 -11.46 -21.05
CA GLN A 181 -28.74 -12.61 -21.46
C GLN A 181 -30.22 -12.24 -21.62
N GLU A 182 -30.77 -11.43 -20.71
CA GLU A 182 -32.15 -10.95 -20.79
C GLU A 182 -32.39 -10.02 -21.97
N ARG A 183 -31.44 -9.13 -22.28
CA ARG A 183 -31.58 -8.12 -23.34
C ARG A 183 -31.15 -8.61 -24.73
N ASN A 184 -30.12 -9.44 -24.79
CA ASN A 184 -29.53 -9.95 -26.03
C ASN A 184 -28.83 -11.31 -25.81
N PRO A 185 -29.59 -12.42 -25.86
CA PRO A 185 -29.08 -13.77 -25.67
C PRO A 185 -27.92 -14.15 -26.61
N GLN A 186 -27.93 -13.65 -27.84
CA GLN A 186 -26.90 -13.96 -28.84
C GLN A 186 -25.56 -13.30 -28.48
N LEU A 187 -25.61 -12.04 -28.04
CA LEU A 187 -24.42 -11.33 -27.55
C LEU A 187 -23.87 -11.99 -26.29
N CYS A 188 -24.72 -12.40 -25.33
CA CYS A 188 -24.27 -13.11 -24.13
C CYS A 188 -23.55 -14.42 -24.48
N ALA A 189 -24.09 -15.21 -25.42
CA ALA A 189 -23.45 -16.44 -25.89
C ALA A 189 -22.08 -16.19 -26.55
N GLN A 190 -21.93 -15.08 -27.29
CA GLN A 190 -20.64 -14.68 -27.87
C GLN A 190 -19.63 -14.25 -26.80
N LEU A 191 -20.05 -13.44 -25.82
CA LEU A 191 -19.18 -12.97 -24.73
C LEU A 191 -18.73 -14.14 -23.83
N LYS A 192 -19.63 -15.07 -23.49
CA LYS A 192 -19.29 -16.28 -22.73
C LYS A 192 -18.30 -17.18 -23.48
N LYS A 193 -18.42 -17.27 -24.81
CA LYS A 193 -17.44 -18.00 -25.64
C LYS A 193 -16.09 -17.29 -25.66
N GLY A 194 -16.05 -15.96 -25.80
CA GLY A 194 -14.83 -15.16 -25.80
C GLY A 194 -14.09 -15.18 -24.47
N SER A 195 -14.81 -15.13 -23.35
CA SER A 195 -14.25 -15.16 -21.99
C SER A 195 -13.45 -16.45 -21.70
N LYS A 196 -13.87 -17.60 -22.26
CA LYS A 196 -13.15 -18.88 -22.10
C LYS A 196 -11.78 -18.94 -22.80
N TYR A 197 -11.47 -18.02 -23.72
CA TYR A 197 -10.19 -18.01 -24.44
C TYR A 197 -9.08 -17.23 -23.70
N GLY A 198 -9.41 -16.47 -22.65
CA GLY A 198 -8.42 -15.76 -21.82
C GLY A 198 -7.81 -16.59 -20.68
N GLN A 199 -8.24 -17.85 -20.50
CA GLN A 199 -7.75 -18.78 -19.47
C GLN A 199 -6.65 -19.74 -19.97
N LYS A 200 -5.87 -19.36 -20.98
CA LYS A 200 -4.73 -20.14 -21.48
C LYS A 200 -3.41 -19.44 -21.22
#